data_AF-W5WH29-F1
#
_entry.id   AF-W5WH29-F1
#
_cell.length_a   1.000
_cell.length_b   1.000
_cell.length_c   1.000
_cell.angle_alpha   90.00
_cell.angle_beta   90.00
_cell.angle_gamma   90.00
#
_symmetry.space_group_name_H-M   'P 1'
#
loop_
_entity.id
_entity.type
_entity.pdbx_description
1 polymer ?
#
loop_
_entity_poly.entity_id
_entity_poly.type
_entity_poly.pdbx_seq_one_letter_code
_entity_poly.pdbx_strand_id
1 'polypeptide(L)'
;MRADLLVAVGHSRDAASRALVTDFLARWPGEVLVVVSWPERAASWLRQARRLAAGQPDAWVVASTVDSWWHVRRRLCEQPGWDPARTYLLHEGAVDLS
;
A
#
# COMPACT_ATOMS: atom_id res chain seq x y z
N MET A 1 -18.62 -18.61 -6.67
CA MET A 1 -18.21 -17.85 -5.49
C MET A 1 -16.99 -17.03 -5.91
N ARG A 2 -17.04 -15.69 -5.91
CA ARG A 2 -15.80 -14.93 -5.98
C ARG A 2 -15.01 -15.29 -4.72
N ALA A 3 -13.72 -15.59 -4.85
CA ALA A 3 -12.88 -15.57 -3.66
C ALA A 3 -12.91 -14.14 -3.14
N ASP A 4 -13.30 -13.95 -1.88
CA ASP A 4 -13.31 -12.62 -1.26
C ASP A 4 -11.86 -12.18 -1.09
N LEU A 5 -11.32 -11.51 -2.11
CA LEU A 5 -9.94 -11.03 -2.12
C LEU A 5 -9.78 -9.97 -1.02
N LEU A 6 -8.90 -10.26 -0.07
CA LEU A 6 -8.60 -9.39 1.06
C LEU A 6 -7.35 -8.56 0.78
N VAL A 7 -7.42 -7.23 0.86
CA VAL A 7 -6.24 -6.38 0.62
C VAL A 7 -5.82 -5.57 1.84
N ALA A 8 -4.52 -5.40 2.03
CA ALA A 8 -3.97 -4.38 2.91
C ALA A 8 -3.55 -3.16 2.08
N VAL A 9 -4.00 -1.97 2.46
CA VAL A 9 -3.79 -0.74 1.69
C VAL A 9 -2.85 0.20 2.45
N GLY A 10 -1.81 0.65 1.78
CA GLY A 10 -0.84 1.61 2.30
C GLY A 10 -0.81 2.88 1.47
N HIS A 11 -0.65 4.06 2.08
CA HIS A 11 -0.34 5.25 1.30
C HIS A 11 0.42 6.36 2.03
N SER A 12 1.15 7.16 1.26
CA SER A 12 1.65 8.44 1.75
C SER A 12 0.52 9.47 1.83
N ARG A 13 0.74 10.53 2.62
CA ARG A 13 -0.27 11.56 2.92
C ARG A 13 -0.25 12.73 1.94
N ASP A 14 0.57 12.72 0.90
CA ASP A 14 0.42 13.68 -0.19
C ASP A 14 -0.96 13.53 -0.88
N ALA A 15 -1.35 14.59 -1.60
CA ALA A 15 -2.68 14.66 -2.20
C ALA A 15 -2.91 13.60 -3.28
N ALA A 16 -1.90 13.31 -4.11
CA ALA A 16 -2.02 12.37 -5.22
C ALA A 16 -2.21 10.94 -4.72
N SER A 17 -1.38 10.52 -3.76
CA SER A 17 -1.51 9.19 -3.14
C SER A 17 -2.84 8.99 -2.43
N ARG A 18 -3.37 10.04 -1.79
CA ARG A 18 -4.69 10.03 -1.17
C ARG A 18 -5.82 9.90 -2.20
N ALA A 19 -5.73 10.61 -3.33
CA ALA A 19 -6.69 10.51 -4.40
C ALA A 19 -6.71 9.08 -4.98
N LEU A 20 -5.54 8.53 -5.31
CA LEU A 20 -5.41 7.16 -5.84
C LEU A 20 -6.00 6.10 -4.91
N VAL A 21 -5.69 6.14 -3.60
CA VAL A 21 -6.28 5.19 -2.65
C VAL A 21 -7.77 5.40 -2.49
N THR A 22 -8.26 6.65 -2.46
CA THR A 22 -9.71 6.92 -2.38
C THR A 22 -10.44 6.32 -3.57
N ASP A 23 -9.88 6.51 -4.78
CA ASP A 23 -10.42 5.97 -6.01
C ASP A 23 -10.38 4.44 -6.07
N PHE A 24 -9.30 3.83 -5.60
CA PHE A 24 -9.18 2.38 -5.48
C PHE A 24 -10.22 1.81 -4.51
N LEU A 25 -10.30 2.37 -3.31
CA LEU A 25 -11.23 1.90 -2.26
C LEU A 25 -12.69 2.03 -2.69
N ALA A 26 -13.04 3.06 -3.45
CA ALA A 26 -14.40 3.24 -3.97
C ALA A 26 -14.80 2.19 -5.02
N ARG A 27 -13.82 1.55 -5.68
CA ARG A 27 -14.04 0.60 -6.79
C ARG A 27 -13.72 -0.84 -6.42
N TRP A 28 -13.03 -1.08 -5.30
CA TRP A 28 -12.61 -2.41 -4.89
C TRP A 28 -13.83 -3.26 -4.49
N PRO A 29 -14.07 -4.41 -5.15
CA PRO A 29 -15.24 -5.23 -4.87
C PRO A 29 -15.02 -6.25 -3.75
N GLY A 30 -13.79 -6.38 -3.22
CA GLY A 30 -13.43 -7.31 -2.16
C GLY A 30 -13.31 -6.65 -0.79
N GLU A 31 -12.64 -7.31 0.14
CA GLU A 31 -12.47 -6.83 1.51
C GLU A 31 -11.17 -6.03 1.69
N VAL A 32 -11.18 -5.10 2.65
CA VAL A 32 -10.01 -4.32 3.03
C VAL A 32 -9.66 -4.65 4.48
N LEU A 33 -8.51 -5.30 4.68
CA LEU A 33 -8.02 -5.68 6.00
C LEU A 33 -7.64 -4.45 6.82
N VAL A 34 -6.91 -3.53 6.21
CA VAL A 34 -6.40 -2.34 6.87
C VAL A 34 -6.09 -1.25 5.85
N VAL A 35 -6.28 0.00 6.26
CA VAL A 35 -5.73 1.17 5.57
C VAL A 35 -4.70 1.83 6.50
N VAL A 36 -3.47 1.98 6.01
CA VAL A 36 -2.35 2.56 6.75
C VAL A 36 -1.81 3.76 5.99
N SER A 37 -1.82 4.93 6.62
CA SER A 37 -1.21 6.13 6.06
C SER A 37 0.10 6.53 6.74
N TRP A 38 0.99 7.20 6.00
CA TRP A 38 2.22 7.78 6.54
C TRP A 38 2.52 9.19 6.00
N PRO A 39 3.15 10.06 6.80
CA PRO A 39 3.71 11.31 6.27
C PRO A 39 4.87 11.02 5.32
N GLU A 40 5.27 11.99 4.49
CA GLU A 40 6.48 11.87 3.65
C GLU A 40 7.76 11.68 4.47
N ARG A 41 7.78 12.24 5.69
CA ARG A 41 8.91 12.18 6.62
C ARG A 41 8.44 11.74 8.00
N ALA A 42 9.10 10.76 8.59
CA ALA A 42 8.92 10.36 9.98
C ALA A 42 10.21 9.86 10.59
N ALA A 43 10.27 9.91 11.91
CA ALA A 43 11.35 9.35 12.70
C ALA A 43 11.43 7.81 12.59
N SER A 44 10.34 7.13 12.22
CA SER A 44 10.31 5.67 12.04
C SER A 44 9.14 5.21 11.16
N TRP A 45 9.41 4.15 10.40
CA TRP A 45 8.45 3.46 9.51
C TRP A 45 8.03 2.07 10.00
N LEU A 46 8.53 1.66 11.17
CA LEU A 46 8.31 0.31 11.70
C LEU A 46 6.84 0.08 12.06
N ARG A 47 6.14 1.09 12.59
CA ARG A 47 4.72 0.97 12.96
C ARG A 47 3.86 0.71 11.73
N GLN A 48 4.15 1.38 10.63
CA GLN A 48 3.45 1.27 9.36
C GLN A 48 3.68 -0.10 8.75
N ALA A 49 4.95 -0.53 8.66
CA ALA A 49 5.30 -1.83 8.14
C ALA A 49 4.64 -2.97 8.94
N ARG A 50 4.69 -2.91 10.28
CA ARG A 50 4.02 -3.90 11.14
C ARG A 50 2.52 -3.96 10.92
N ARG A 51 1.86 -2.80 10.77
CA ARG A 51 0.41 -2.77 10.53
C ARG A 51 0.04 -3.30 9.15
N LEU A 52 0.84 -3.02 8.13
CA LEU A 52 0.63 -3.55 6.79
C LEU A 52 0.87 -5.06 6.72
N ALA A 53 1.88 -5.56 7.42
CA ALA A 53 2.20 -7.00 7.48
C ALA A 53 1.38 -7.76 8.53
N ALA A 54 0.49 -7.09 9.27
CA ALA A 54 -0.36 -7.76 10.25
C ALA A 54 -1.49 -8.51 9.53
N GLY A 55 -1.68 -9.78 9.90
CA GLY A 55 -2.67 -10.65 9.27
C GLY A 55 -2.13 -11.37 8.04
N GLN A 56 -3.03 -11.79 7.16
CA GLN A 56 -2.71 -12.54 5.94
C GLN A 56 -3.56 -12.03 4.77
N PRO A 57 -3.36 -10.78 4.31
CA PRO A 57 -4.06 -10.29 3.13
C PRO A 57 -3.60 -11.06 1.88
N ASP A 58 -4.46 -11.06 0.88
CA ASP A 58 -4.16 -11.62 -0.43
C ASP A 58 -3.27 -10.71 -1.29
N ALA A 59 -3.24 -9.42 -1.01
CA ALA A 59 -2.34 -8.48 -1.66
C ALA A 59 -2.13 -7.21 -0.82
N TRP A 60 -1.05 -6.51 -1.14
CA TRP A 60 -0.78 -5.16 -0.68
C TRP A 60 -0.97 -4.20 -1.84
N VAL A 61 -1.74 -3.14 -1.62
CA VAL A 61 -1.93 -2.06 -2.59
C VAL A 61 -1.37 -0.78 -1.98
N VAL A 62 -0.43 -0.14 -2.68
CA VAL A 62 0.29 1.02 -2.15
C VAL A 62 0.23 2.19 -3.12
N ALA A 63 -0.26 3.34 -2.67
CA ALA A 63 -0.08 4.61 -3.40
C ALA A 63 0.91 5.50 -2.65
N SER A 64 2.03 5.83 -3.25
CA SER A 64 3.08 6.55 -2.52
C SER A 64 4.01 7.28 -3.47
N THR A 65 4.62 8.37 -2.99
CA THR A 65 5.84 8.88 -3.61
C THR A 65 6.93 7.81 -3.56
N VAL A 66 7.84 7.81 -4.55
CA VAL A 66 8.96 6.85 -4.61
C VAL A 66 9.83 6.94 -3.34
N ASP A 67 10.13 8.16 -2.91
CA ASP A 67 10.98 8.43 -1.75
C ASP A 67 10.36 7.88 -0.46
N SER A 68 9.08 8.18 -0.20
CA SER A 68 8.41 7.69 1.01
C SER A 68 8.12 6.19 0.96
N TRP A 69 7.95 5.62 -0.24
CA TRP A 69 7.79 4.17 -0.39
C TRP A 69 9.05 3.40 -0.02
N TRP A 70 10.22 3.84 -0.49
CA TRP A 70 11.50 3.18 -0.21
C TRP A 70 11.70 2.91 1.28
N HIS A 71 11.38 3.92 2.05
CA HIS A 71 11.42 3.98 3.50
C HIS A 71 10.52 2.94 4.19
N VAL A 72 9.27 2.79 3.74
CA VAL A 72 8.33 1.80 4.27
C VAL A 72 8.70 0.39 3.78
N ARG A 73 9.02 0.23 2.48
CA ARG A 73 9.44 -1.03 1.86
C ARG A 73 10.62 -1.65 2.59
N ARG A 74 11.64 -0.85 2.93
CA ARG A 74 12.80 -1.33 3.69
C ARG A 74 12.39 -2.00 5.00
N ARG A 75 11.40 -1.44 5.71
CA ARG A 75 10.88 -2.02 6.96
C ARG A 75 9.96 -3.21 6.72
N LEU A 76 9.25 -3.24 5.60
CA LEU A 76 8.42 -4.38 5.18
C LEU A 76 9.28 -5.61 4.86
N CYS A 77 10.47 -5.44 4.27
CA CYS A 77 11.44 -6.52 4.09
C CYS A 77 11.84 -7.21 5.42
N GLU A 78 11.66 -6.53 6.57
CA GLU A 78 11.94 -7.05 7.91
C GLU A 78 10.71 -7.69 8.57
N GLN A 79 9.52 -7.64 7.95
CA GLN A 79 8.29 -8.17 8.56
C GLN A 79 7.96 -9.57 8.03
N PRO A 80 7.79 -10.57 8.92
CA PRO A 80 7.22 -11.84 8.51
C PRO A 80 5.77 -11.61 8.06
N GLY A 81 5.41 -12.12 6.89
CA GLY A 81 4.06 -12.02 6.34
C GLY A 81 3.89 -10.97 5.24
N TRP A 82 4.88 -10.12 4.96
CA TRP A 82 4.87 -9.30 3.74
C TRP A 82 5.45 -10.06 2.55
N ASP A 83 4.79 -9.97 1.41
CA ASP A 83 5.23 -10.57 0.15
C ASP A 83 5.38 -9.48 -0.94
N PRO A 84 6.61 -9.20 -1.42
CA PRO A 84 6.82 -8.23 -2.50
C PRO A 84 6.17 -8.66 -3.82
N ALA A 85 6.01 -9.97 -4.09
CA ALA A 85 5.39 -10.47 -5.31
C ALA A 85 3.87 -10.22 -5.35
N ARG A 86 3.26 -10.00 -4.18
CA ARG A 86 1.82 -9.66 -4.02
C ARG A 86 1.62 -8.19 -3.67
N THR A 87 2.62 -7.34 -3.91
CA THR A 87 2.57 -5.90 -3.65
C THR A 87 2.46 -5.11 -4.96
N TYR A 88 1.39 -4.32 -5.08
CA TYR A 88 1.08 -3.52 -6.25
C TYR A 88 1.19 -2.03 -5.91
N LEU A 89 1.86 -1.26 -6.78
CA LEU A 89 1.96 0.19 -6.65
C LEU A 89 0.89 0.85 -7.53
N LEU A 90 0.03 1.65 -6.90
CA LEU A 90 -0.84 2.58 -7.60
C LEU A 90 -0.01 3.80 -8.00
N HIS A 91 -0.04 4.12 -9.28
CA HIS A 91 0.53 5.33 -9.84
C HIS A 91 -0.54 6.00 -10.70
N GLU A 92 -0.49 7.33 -10.84
CA GLU A 92 -1.31 7.98 -11.85
C GLU A 92 -0.89 7.51 -13.25
N GLY A 93 -1.86 7.41 -14.14
CA GLY A 93 -1.63 6.99 -15.52
C GLY A 93 -0.94 8.09 -16.32
N ALA A 94 0.35 7.92 -16.55
CA ALA A 94 0.96 8.21 -17.84
C ALA A 94 1.89 7.04 -18.14
N VAL A 95 1.38 6.02 -18.84
CA VAL A 95 2.28 5.13 -19.57
C VAL A 95 2.56 5.85 -20.88
N ASP A 96 3.59 6.68 -20.89
CA ASP A 96 4.18 7.11 -22.15
C ASP A 96 5.07 5.96 -22.65
N LEU A 97 4.53 5.18 -23.58
CA LEU A 97 5.31 4.28 -24.42
C LEU A 97 5.62 5.03 -25.72
N SER A 98 6.49 6.02 -25.65
CA SER A 98 7.17 6.58 -26.82
C SER A 98 8.68 6.37 -26.76
#